data_AF-A0A839Q7E7-F1
#
_entry.id   AF-A0A839Q7E7-F1
#
_cell.length_a   1.000
_cell.length_b   1.000
_cell.length_c   1.000
_cell.angle_alpha   90.00
_cell.angle_beta   90.00
_cell.angle_gamma   90.00
#
_symmetry.space_group_name_H-M   'P 1'
#
loop_
_entity.id
_entity.type
_entity.pdbx_description
1 polymer ?
#
loop_
_entity_poly.entity_id
_entity_poly.type
_entity_poly.pdbx_seq_one_letter_code
_entity_poly.pdbx_strand_id
1 'polypeptide(L)'
;MGLLTGGHLSISVFKVNTQLGLQGMVTAAEKHRYPADPTEPSNGWGSTSDDPLFAGPEGVRIKKYKGFKLAAAKNHVDTPILALRYYYDLYDPKLVRRFTSDADWRLISVRHSFDVLLLDEGEPNQITALVTTRKADEVDNYVRQALNELVEDETPPGTITSSSVTEELEPDFFLWLLYMHHKNRRIAPMVKLSGISDMNSVYVGKRANMSRGVDMSSEVSLSLVGRNRAAFGPARVALYHYAEPEGYFELQVYPDGGFHIYTGSKYDDQELKKLPPAQSRPRMVQDIWQTILPPIRAAHKADSAWRDSERAQFVKWSKEELKKFL
;
A
#
# COMPACT_ATOMS: atom_id res chain seq x y z
N MET A 1 -16.04 9.99 3.15
CA MET A 1 -14.85 9.84 4.02
C MET A 1 -13.68 9.64 3.07
N GLY A 2 -12.59 10.41 3.12
CA GLY A 2 -11.45 10.23 2.21
C GLY A 2 -10.84 8.83 2.37
N LEU A 3 -10.22 8.26 1.33
CA LEU A 3 -9.74 6.87 1.40
C LEU A 3 -8.59 6.71 2.37
N LEU A 4 -7.66 7.67 2.44
CA LEU A 4 -6.67 7.79 3.53
C LEU A 4 -7.30 7.95 4.92
N THR A 5 -8.61 8.18 5.02
CA THR A 5 -9.36 8.37 6.27
C THR A 5 -10.44 7.30 6.47
N GLY A 6 -10.47 6.24 5.64
CA GLY A 6 -11.36 5.08 5.71
C GLY A 6 -10.75 3.88 6.48
N GLY A 7 -11.58 2.92 6.89
CA GLY A 7 -11.19 1.86 7.85
C GLY A 7 -10.13 0.87 7.39
N HIS A 8 -9.85 0.79 6.09
CA HIS A 8 -8.88 -0.14 5.51
C HIS A 8 -8.02 0.59 4.48
N LEU A 9 -6.72 0.69 4.73
CA LEU A 9 -5.78 1.37 3.84
C LEU A 9 -4.96 0.33 3.07
N SER A 10 -5.22 0.21 1.78
CA SER A 10 -4.51 -0.71 0.89
C SER A 10 -3.61 0.10 -0.04
N ILE A 11 -2.30 -0.07 0.06
CA ILE A 11 -1.31 0.76 -0.62
C ILE A 11 -0.63 -0.06 -1.74
N SER A 12 -0.75 0.43 -2.97
CA SER A 12 0.13 0.05 -4.09
C SER A 12 1.30 1.02 -4.18
N VAL A 13 2.43 0.52 -4.64
CA VAL A 13 3.66 1.28 -4.81
C VAL A 13 3.99 1.34 -6.29
N PHE A 14 4.28 2.54 -6.79
CA PHE A 14 4.76 2.77 -8.14
C PHE A 14 6.00 3.66 -8.08
N LYS A 15 6.86 3.52 -9.08
CA LYS A 15 7.93 4.49 -9.35
C LYS A 15 7.56 5.29 -10.58
N VAL A 16 7.64 6.60 -10.45
CA VAL A 16 7.37 7.59 -11.49
C VAL A 16 8.72 8.14 -11.94
N ASN A 17 9.19 7.72 -13.11
CA ASN A 17 10.46 8.21 -13.66
C ASN A 17 10.20 9.48 -14.47
N THR A 18 10.75 10.61 -14.05
CA THR A 18 10.44 11.95 -14.59
C THR A 18 11.47 12.99 -14.18
N GLN A 19 11.69 14.01 -15.02
CA GLN A 19 12.51 15.18 -14.71
C GLN A 19 11.69 16.38 -14.18
N LEU A 20 10.35 16.30 -14.20
CA LEU A 20 9.46 17.40 -13.81
C LEU A 20 9.56 17.78 -12.32
N GLY A 21 9.97 16.84 -11.47
CA GLY A 21 9.91 16.96 -10.02
C GLY A 21 8.49 17.16 -9.49
N LEU A 22 8.34 17.33 -8.18
CA LEU A 22 7.01 17.51 -7.56
C LEU A 22 6.30 18.79 -8.03
N GLN A 23 7.03 19.87 -8.31
CA GLN A 23 6.42 21.12 -8.75
C GLN A 23 5.88 21.03 -10.19
N GLY A 24 6.56 20.32 -11.09
CA GLY A 24 6.03 20.04 -12.42
C GLY A 24 4.80 19.14 -12.35
N MET A 25 4.78 18.16 -11.43
CA MET A 25 3.59 17.34 -11.17
C MET A 25 2.41 18.13 -10.60
N VAL A 26 2.66 19.17 -9.79
CA VAL A 26 1.60 20.10 -9.37
C VAL A 26 0.96 20.76 -10.60
N THR A 27 1.78 21.30 -11.50
CA THR A 27 1.29 21.95 -12.73
C THR A 27 0.51 20.97 -13.62
N ALA A 28 1.02 19.75 -13.80
CA ALA A 28 0.34 18.70 -14.56
C ALA A 28 -1.01 18.33 -13.92
N ALA A 29 -1.05 18.12 -12.60
CA ALA A 29 -2.29 17.84 -11.88
C ALA A 29 -3.31 19.00 -11.98
N GLU A 30 -2.85 20.25 -12.02
CA GLU A 30 -3.73 21.42 -12.23
C GLU A 30 -4.29 21.50 -13.66
N LYS A 31 -3.53 21.08 -14.67
CA LYS A 31 -3.99 20.94 -16.07
C LYS A 31 -5.04 19.83 -16.20
N HIS A 32 -4.82 18.71 -15.53
CA HIS A 32 -5.70 17.54 -15.52
C HIS A 32 -6.68 17.54 -14.33
N ARG A 33 -7.11 18.73 -13.92
CA ARG A 33 -8.00 18.89 -12.77
C ARG A 33 -9.38 18.30 -13.03
N TYR A 34 -9.94 17.65 -12.01
CA TYR A 34 -11.34 17.22 -12.06
C TYR A 34 -12.28 18.42 -12.29
N PRO A 35 -13.22 18.36 -13.25
CA PRO A 35 -14.07 19.49 -13.59
C PRO A 35 -14.90 20.03 -12.42
N ALA A 36 -14.98 21.36 -12.30
CA ALA A 36 -15.77 22.02 -11.27
C ALA A 36 -17.27 21.71 -11.37
N ASP A 37 -17.78 21.63 -12.60
CA ASP A 37 -19.17 21.38 -12.94
C ASP A 37 -19.22 20.40 -14.13
N PRO A 38 -19.01 19.09 -13.88
CA PRO A 38 -18.98 18.11 -14.96
C PRO A 38 -20.35 18.03 -15.62
N THR A 39 -20.36 17.97 -16.96
CA THR A 39 -21.57 17.81 -17.79
C THR A 39 -21.83 16.37 -18.19
N GLU A 40 -20.84 15.50 -18.02
CA GLU A 40 -20.83 14.07 -18.31
C GLU A 40 -19.88 13.34 -17.34
N PRO A 41 -19.90 12.00 -17.26
CA PRO A 41 -18.93 11.26 -16.46
C PRO A 41 -17.51 11.70 -16.79
N SER A 42 -16.77 12.14 -15.76
CA SER A 42 -15.47 12.77 -15.92
C SER A 42 -14.45 12.11 -15.00
N ASN A 43 -13.18 12.46 -15.20
CA ASN A 43 -12.09 12.10 -14.32
C ASN A 43 -11.14 13.29 -14.12
N GLY A 44 -10.18 13.15 -13.21
CA GLY A 44 -9.13 14.14 -13.01
C GLY A 44 -8.69 14.30 -11.56
N TRP A 45 -7.72 15.19 -11.37
CA TRP A 45 -7.02 15.41 -10.12
C TRP A 45 -7.71 16.41 -9.19
N GLY A 46 -7.48 16.17 -7.89
CA GLY A 46 -8.10 16.82 -6.76
C GLY A 46 -7.20 16.91 -5.54
N SER A 47 -7.64 17.62 -4.49
CA SER A 47 -6.92 17.66 -3.21
C SER A 47 -7.31 16.48 -2.33
N THR A 48 -6.36 16.00 -1.51
CA THR A 48 -6.69 15.10 -0.40
C THR A 48 -7.45 15.80 0.73
N SER A 49 -7.37 17.14 0.80
CA SER A 49 -8.03 17.98 1.81
C SER A 49 -9.50 18.28 1.53
N ASP A 50 -10.02 17.90 0.35
CA ASP A 50 -11.41 18.15 -0.01
C ASP A 50 -12.38 17.38 0.88
N ASP A 51 -13.56 17.96 1.10
CA ASP A 51 -14.59 17.45 1.98
C ASP A 51 -14.84 15.95 1.68
N PRO A 52 -14.76 15.06 2.69
CA PRO A 52 -15.03 13.64 2.53
C PRO A 52 -16.38 13.30 1.87
N LEU A 53 -17.33 14.24 1.79
CA LEU A 53 -18.56 14.14 0.99
C LEU A 53 -18.31 14.01 -0.52
N PHE A 54 -17.15 14.44 -1.04
CA PHE A 54 -16.77 14.29 -2.45
C PHE A 54 -16.09 12.93 -2.75
N ALA A 55 -15.68 12.19 -1.72
CA ALA A 55 -14.97 10.91 -1.84
C ALA A 55 -15.89 9.66 -1.85
N GLY A 56 -17.22 9.84 -1.75
CA GLY A 56 -18.24 8.76 -1.72
C GLY A 56 -18.37 8.06 -0.35
N PRO A 57 -19.56 7.51 0.04
CA PRO A 57 -20.44 6.66 -0.77
C PRO A 57 -21.94 7.09 -0.86
N GLU A 58 -22.68 6.44 -1.78
CA GLU A 58 -24.13 6.46 -2.08
C GLU A 58 -24.80 7.78 -2.51
N GLY A 59 -25.24 7.84 -3.78
CA GLY A 59 -26.44 8.57 -4.22
C GLY A 59 -26.44 10.11 -4.14
N VAL A 60 -25.35 10.74 -3.70
CA VAL A 60 -25.28 12.19 -3.60
C VAL A 60 -24.95 12.76 -4.98
N ARG A 61 -25.88 13.54 -5.54
CA ARG A 61 -25.64 14.44 -6.68
C ARG A 61 -24.21 14.97 -6.62
N ILE A 62 -23.45 14.74 -7.69
CA ILE A 62 -22.15 15.35 -7.90
C ILE A 62 -22.26 16.85 -7.61
N LYS A 63 -21.75 17.27 -6.45
CA LYS A 63 -21.75 18.67 -6.03
C LYS A 63 -20.59 19.38 -6.71
N LYS A 64 -20.75 20.70 -6.92
CA LYS A 64 -19.69 21.55 -7.48
C LYS A 64 -18.40 21.38 -6.71
N TYR A 65 -17.36 21.11 -7.45
CA TYR A 65 -16.02 20.93 -6.92
C TYR A 65 -15.39 22.32 -6.70
N LYS A 66 -15.07 22.66 -5.45
CA LYS A 66 -14.51 23.97 -5.07
C LYS A 66 -13.00 23.95 -5.32
N GLY A 67 -12.48 24.98 -5.96
CA GLY A 67 -11.05 25.08 -6.24
C GLY A 67 -10.18 24.90 -4.99
N PHE A 68 -9.23 23.99 -5.09
CA PHE A 68 -8.15 23.72 -4.14
C PHE A 68 -6.82 24.24 -4.68
N LYS A 69 -5.83 24.39 -3.79
CA LYS A 69 -4.44 24.61 -4.20
C LYS A 69 -3.68 23.32 -3.98
N LEU A 70 -2.95 22.91 -5.02
CA LEU A 70 -1.93 21.88 -4.89
C LEU A 70 -0.62 22.52 -4.52
N ALA A 71 0.08 21.91 -3.58
CA ALA A 71 1.39 22.34 -3.19
C ALA A 71 2.21 21.11 -2.80
N ALA A 72 3.45 21.08 -3.28
CA ALA A 72 4.45 20.25 -2.65
C ALA A 72 4.71 20.80 -1.25
N ALA A 73 4.85 19.90 -0.29
CA ALA A 73 5.19 20.21 1.09
C ALA A 73 6.37 19.33 1.53
N LYS A 74 6.79 19.47 2.78
CA LYS A 74 7.59 18.44 3.43
C LYS A 74 6.71 17.62 4.35
N ASN A 75 6.97 16.33 4.39
CA ASN A 75 6.37 15.47 5.39
C ASN A 75 7.12 15.57 6.72
N HIS A 76 6.75 14.71 7.65
CA HIS A 76 7.28 14.74 9.01
C HIS A 76 8.74 14.26 9.17
N VAL A 77 9.30 13.58 8.16
CA VAL A 77 10.73 13.23 8.06
C VAL A 77 11.44 14.14 7.05
N ASP A 78 10.92 15.34 6.84
CA ASP A 78 11.46 16.35 5.92
C ASP A 78 11.55 15.94 4.44
N THR A 79 10.91 14.83 4.04
CA THR A 79 10.85 14.39 2.64
C THR A 79 9.86 15.26 1.87
N PRO A 80 10.25 15.85 0.71
CA PRO A 80 9.30 16.53 -0.14
C PRO A 80 8.18 15.57 -0.58
N ILE A 81 6.93 16.03 -0.47
CA ILE A 81 5.73 15.24 -0.70
C ILE A 81 4.67 16.06 -1.43
N LEU A 82 3.92 15.40 -2.33
CA LEU A 82 2.69 15.93 -2.91
C LEU A 82 1.56 14.93 -2.68
N ALA A 83 0.47 15.38 -2.06
CA ALA A 83 -0.70 14.56 -1.77
C ALA A 83 -1.85 14.94 -2.71
N LEU A 84 -2.27 14.00 -3.56
CA LEU A 84 -3.31 14.18 -4.57
C LEU A 84 -4.45 13.19 -4.36
N ARG A 85 -5.64 13.53 -4.87
CA ARG A 85 -6.75 12.60 -5.02
C ARG A 85 -7.15 12.55 -6.48
N TYR A 86 -7.25 11.37 -7.07
CA TYR A 86 -7.82 11.20 -8.39
C TYR A 86 -9.29 10.83 -8.26
N TYR A 87 -10.15 11.50 -9.02
CA TYR A 87 -11.59 11.23 -9.08
C TYR A 87 -11.94 10.64 -10.45
N TYR A 88 -12.91 9.72 -10.47
CA TYR A 88 -13.45 9.19 -11.72
C TYR A 88 -14.92 8.77 -11.51
N ASP A 89 -15.78 9.10 -12.46
CA ASP A 89 -17.20 8.75 -12.39
C ASP A 89 -17.49 7.50 -13.24
N LEU A 90 -18.25 6.56 -12.69
CA LEU A 90 -18.66 5.34 -13.39
C LEU A 90 -20.16 5.15 -13.32
N TYR A 91 -20.76 4.66 -14.39
CA TYR A 91 -22.14 4.20 -14.36
C TYR A 91 -22.31 3.04 -13.40
N ASP A 92 -23.30 3.13 -12.50
CA ASP A 92 -23.71 2.02 -11.63
C ASP A 92 -24.85 1.25 -12.32
N PRO A 93 -24.63 -0.01 -12.73
CA PRO A 93 -25.65 -0.82 -13.39
C PRO A 93 -26.95 -0.96 -12.59
N LYS A 94 -26.89 -0.87 -11.25
CA LYS A 94 -28.08 -0.93 -10.39
C LYS A 94 -28.89 0.36 -10.50
N LEU A 95 -28.22 1.52 -10.53
CA LEU A 95 -28.88 2.81 -10.69
C LEU A 95 -29.45 2.98 -12.11
N VAL A 96 -28.69 2.57 -13.13
CA VAL A 96 -29.17 2.54 -14.53
C VAL A 96 -30.45 1.73 -14.66
N ARG A 97 -30.52 0.54 -14.04
CA ARG A 97 -31.75 -0.28 -14.03
C ARG A 97 -32.92 0.37 -13.31
N ARG A 98 -32.64 1.15 -12.26
CA ARG A 98 -33.66 1.79 -11.43
C ARG A 98 -34.25 3.04 -12.07
N PHE A 99 -33.41 3.86 -12.70
CA PHE A 99 -33.80 5.17 -13.22
C PHE A 99 -33.93 5.22 -14.75
N THR A 100 -33.67 4.10 -15.43
CA THR A 100 -33.55 3.96 -16.90
C THR A 100 -32.31 4.63 -17.48
N SER A 101 -31.92 4.25 -18.71
CA SER A 101 -30.73 4.74 -19.40
C SER A 101 -30.80 6.22 -19.78
N ASP A 102 -32.01 6.77 -19.85
CA ASP A 102 -32.27 8.14 -20.31
C ASP A 102 -32.27 9.16 -19.15
N ALA A 103 -32.07 8.67 -17.92
CA ALA A 103 -31.92 9.53 -16.75
C ALA A 103 -30.63 10.37 -16.84
N ASP A 104 -30.65 11.55 -16.21
CA ASP A 104 -29.45 12.36 -16.00
C ASP A 104 -28.34 11.47 -15.44
N TRP A 105 -27.16 11.48 -16.08
CA TRP A 105 -26.02 10.65 -15.70
C TRP A 105 -25.66 10.80 -14.21
N ARG A 106 -25.91 11.97 -13.61
CA ARG A 106 -25.69 12.22 -12.18
C ARG A 106 -26.55 11.36 -11.25
N LEU A 107 -27.65 10.78 -11.76
CA LEU A 107 -28.53 9.87 -11.04
C LEU A 107 -28.12 8.40 -11.22
N ILE A 108 -27.36 8.09 -12.27
CA ILE A 108 -26.99 6.72 -12.66
C ILE A 108 -25.49 6.45 -12.57
N SER A 109 -24.68 7.45 -12.22
CA SER A 109 -23.24 7.33 -12.00
C SER A 109 -22.87 7.51 -10.53
N VAL A 110 -21.77 6.88 -10.15
CA VAL A 110 -21.14 6.97 -8.84
C VAL A 110 -19.73 7.51 -9.03
N ARG A 111 -19.35 8.48 -8.19
CA ARG A 111 -17.97 8.96 -8.13
C ARG A 111 -17.13 8.03 -7.27
N HIS A 112 -16.04 7.59 -7.84
CA HIS A 112 -14.97 6.88 -7.17
C HIS A 112 -13.74 7.78 -7.03
N SER A 113 -12.80 7.36 -6.18
CA SER A 113 -11.53 8.05 -6.05
C SER A 113 -10.44 7.11 -5.56
N PHE A 114 -9.19 7.55 -5.65
CA PHE A 114 -8.06 7.03 -4.88
C PHE A 114 -7.12 8.18 -4.52
N ASP A 115 -6.46 8.08 -3.37
CA ASP A 115 -5.45 9.03 -2.93
C ASP A 115 -4.07 8.57 -3.40
N VAL A 116 -3.20 9.52 -3.70
CA VAL A 116 -1.82 9.31 -4.12
C VAL A 116 -0.91 10.20 -3.26
N LEU A 117 0.11 9.61 -2.66
CA LEU A 117 1.22 10.33 -2.05
C LEU A 117 2.45 10.17 -2.93
N LEU A 118 2.92 11.27 -3.50
CA LEU A 118 4.13 11.34 -4.31
C LEU A 118 5.26 11.81 -3.40
N LEU A 119 6.30 10.98 -3.25
CA LEU A 119 7.44 11.20 -2.38
C LEU A 119 8.69 11.36 -3.23
N ASP A 120 9.39 12.48 -3.06
CA ASP A 120 10.73 12.67 -3.61
C ASP A 120 11.76 12.22 -2.58
N GLU A 121 12.20 10.97 -2.71
CA GLU A 121 13.10 10.31 -1.76
C GLU A 121 14.58 10.59 -2.09
N GLY A 122 14.85 11.56 -2.97
CA GLY A 122 16.20 11.98 -3.36
C GLY A 122 16.85 11.10 -4.44
N GLU A 123 16.09 10.17 -5.04
CA GLU A 123 16.55 9.37 -6.18
C GLU A 123 16.45 10.20 -7.47
N PRO A 124 17.55 10.33 -8.26
CA PRO A 124 17.53 11.14 -9.47
C PRO A 124 16.45 10.72 -10.46
N ASN A 125 15.62 11.68 -10.86
CA ASN A 125 14.52 11.50 -11.81
C ASN A 125 13.51 10.41 -11.41
N GLN A 126 13.38 10.08 -10.12
CA GLN A 126 12.44 9.06 -9.66
C GLN A 126 11.65 9.56 -8.45
N ILE A 127 10.33 9.45 -8.54
CA ILE A 127 9.39 9.78 -7.48
C ILE A 127 8.63 8.51 -7.10
N THR A 128 8.52 8.23 -5.81
CA THR A 128 7.72 7.11 -5.30
C THR A 128 6.26 7.55 -5.19
N ALA A 129 5.34 6.79 -5.80
CA ALA A 129 3.91 7.00 -5.64
C ALA A 129 3.28 5.90 -4.78
N LEU A 130 2.72 6.30 -3.64
CA LEU A 130 1.92 5.44 -2.77
C LEU A 130 0.43 5.68 -3.05
N VAL A 131 -0.25 4.68 -3.62
CA VAL A 131 -1.63 4.80 -4.09
C VAL A 131 -2.58 3.98 -3.22
N THR A 132 -3.68 4.56 -2.76
CA THR A 132 -4.63 3.92 -1.82
C THR A 132 -5.59 2.91 -2.45
N THR A 133 -5.16 2.19 -3.47
CA THR A 133 -5.88 1.02 -3.98
C THR A 133 -4.91 -0.07 -4.38
N ARG A 134 -5.33 -1.32 -4.22
CA ARG A 134 -4.66 -2.53 -4.72
C ARG A 134 -5.59 -3.38 -5.58
N LYS A 135 -6.78 -2.90 -5.91
CA LYS A 135 -7.70 -3.65 -6.77
C LYS A 135 -7.15 -3.62 -8.20
N ALA A 136 -6.96 -4.79 -8.81
CA ALA A 136 -6.30 -4.91 -10.10
C ALA A 136 -7.04 -4.12 -11.21
N ASP A 137 -8.37 -4.17 -11.20
CA ASP A 137 -9.22 -3.41 -12.11
C ASP A 137 -9.08 -1.89 -11.94
N GLU A 138 -9.03 -1.39 -10.71
CA GLU A 138 -8.80 0.04 -10.46
C GLU A 138 -7.38 0.45 -10.87
N VAL A 139 -6.38 -0.39 -10.59
CA VAL A 139 -4.98 -0.14 -10.93
C VAL A 139 -4.79 -0.06 -12.45
N ASP A 140 -5.30 -1.04 -13.18
CA ASP A 140 -5.09 -1.16 -14.61
C ASP A 140 -5.89 -0.12 -15.40
N ASN A 141 -7.12 0.19 -14.98
CA ASN A 141 -8.00 1.10 -15.72
C ASN A 141 -7.86 2.57 -15.33
N TYR A 142 -7.43 2.90 -14.10
CA TYR A 142 -7.44 4.29 -13.63
C TYR A 142 -6.11 4.75 -13.05
N VAL A 143 -5.45 3.96 -12.19
CA VAL A 143 -4.23 4.41 -11.49
C VAL A 143 -3.10 4.68 -12.47
N ARG A 144 -2.80 3.74 -13.37
CA ARG A 144 -1.72 3.92 -14.35
C ARG A 144 -1.97 5.10 -15.28
N GLN A 145 -3.20 5.23 -15.76
CA GLN A 145 -3.60 6.36 -16.60
C GLN A 145 -3.41 7.68 -15.87
N ALA A 146 -3.95 7.80 -14.66
CA ALA A 146 -3.81 9.01 -13.85
C ALA A 146 -2.33 9.37 -13.65
N LEU A 147 -1.49 8.42 -13.23
CA LEU A 147 -0.06 8.67 -13.04
C LEU A 147 0.66 9.08 -14.34
N ASN A 148 0.25 8.56 -15.50
CA ASN A 148 0.79 9.00 -16.80
C ASN A 148 0.43 10.46 -17.10
N GLU A 149 -0.77 10.93 -16.74
CA GLU A 149 -1.19 12.34 -16.92
C GLU A 149 -0.27 13.32 -16.16
N LEU A 150 0.40 12.86 -15.09
CA LEU A 150 1.34 13.70 -14.34
C LEU A 150 2.68 13.91 -15.04
N VAL A 151 2.99 13.10 -16.07
CA VAL A 151 4.29 13.07 -16.74
C VAL A 151 4.20 13.11 -18.27
N GLU A 152 2.99 13.22 -18.83
CA GLU A 152 2.75 13.17 -20.29
C GLU A 152 3.39 14.35 -21.05
N ASP A 153 3.49 15.52 -20.42
CA ASP A 153 3.98 16.75 -21.03
C ASP A 153 5.53 16.83 -21.06
N GLU A 154 6.23 15.83 -20.51
CA GLU A 154 7.68 15.75 -20.54
C GLU A 154 8.19 15.29 -21.92
N THR A 155 9.39 15.74 -22.33
CA THR A 155 10.04 15.30 -23.56
C THR A 155 11.46 14.80 -23.27
N PRO A 156 11.73 13.48 -23.31
CA PRO A 156 10.79 12.38 -23.57
C PRO A 156 9.78 12.19 -22.42
N PRO A 157 8.59 11.60 -22.68
CA PRO A 157 7.61 11.35 -21.62
C PRO A 157 8.17 10.51 -20.49
N GLY A 158 7.79 10.84 -19.26
CA GLY A 158 8.10 10.02 -18.10
C GLY A 158 7.47 8.62 -18.19
N THR A 159 7.89 7.72 -17.32
CA THR A 159 7.40 6.33 -17.31
C THR A 159 6.99 5.88 -15.92
N ILE A 160 5.97 5.02 -15.84
CA ILE A 160 5.45 4.45 -14.60
C ILE A 160 5.83 2.98 -14.51
N THR A 161 6.55 2.59 -13.47
CA THR A 161 6.88 1.19 -13.19
C THR A 161 6.22 0.74 -11.89
N SER A 162 5.68 -0.48 -11.90
CA SER A 162 5.08 -1.14 -10.72
C SER A 162 5.69 -2.52 -10.45
N SER A 163 6.52 -3.01 -11.36
CA SER A 163 7.24 -4.27 -11.28
C SER A 163 8.73 -3.97 -11.13
N SER A 164 9.45 -4.74 -10.32
CA SER A 164 10.87 -4.52 -10.06
C SER A 164 11.16 -3.15 -9.46
N VAL A 165 10.26 -2.66 -8.61
CA VAL A 165 10.55 -1.50 -7.76
C VAL A 165 11.64 -1.92 -6.76
N THR A 166 12.53 -1.01 -6.37
CA THR A 166 13.65 -1.28 -5.45
C THR A 166 13.20 -1.93 -4.13
N GLU A 167 11.96 -1.68 -3.77
CA GLU A 167 11.27 -2.11 -2.56
C GLU A 167 10.50 -3.44 -2.70
N GLU A 168 10.50 -4.04 -3.89
CA GLU A 168 10.00 -5.39 -4.12
C GLU A 168 10.76 -6.37 -3.20
N LEU A 169 10.02 -7.27 -2.59
CA LEU A 169 10.53 -8.20 -1.61
C LEU A 169 11.13 -9.41 -2.32
N GLU A 170 12.31 -9.82 -1.88
CA GLU A 170 12.92 -11.04 -2.38
C GLU A 170 12.00 -12.24 -2.11
N PRO A 171 11.94 -13.26 -3.00
CA PRO A 171 11.02 -14.38 -2.88
C PRO A 171 11.09 -15.13 -1.54
N ASP A 172 12.25 -15.11 -0.88
CA ASP A 172 12.50 -15.80 0.39
C ASP A 172 12.16 -14.97 1.64
N PHE A 173 11.82 -13.69 1.47
CA PHE A 173 11.56 -12.74 2.56
C PHE A 173 10.51 -13.24 3.55
N PHE A 174 9.40 -13.79 3.05
CA PHE A 174 8.32 -14.28 3.92
C PHE A 174 8.70 -15.56 4.68
N LEU A 175 9.55 -16.41 4.11
CA LEU A 175 10.10 -17.57 4.81
C LEU A 175 11.08 -17.12 5.91
N TRP A 176 11.89 -16.11 5.62
CA TRP A 176 12.76 -15.48 6.62
C TRP A 176 11.95 -14.86 7.78
N LEU A 177 10.84 -14.15 7.51
CA LEU A 177 9.97 -13.64 8.57
C LEU A 177 9.44 -14.76 9.47
N LEU A 178 9.02 -15.89 8.90
CA LEU A 178 8.56 -17.05 9.66
C LEU A 178 9.68 -17.65 10.52
N TYR A 179 10.89 -17.72 9.99
CA TYR A 179 12.07 -18.14 10.75
C TYR A 179 12.37 -17.19 11.93
N MET A 180 12.37 -15.88 11.69
CA MET A 180 12.61 -14.88 12.72
C MET A 180 11.54 -14.91 13.82
N HIS A 181 10.27 -15.13 13.43
CA HIS A 181 9.18 -15.34 14.38
C HIS A 181 9.41 -16.60 15.24
N HIS A 182 9.75 -17.73 14.61
CA HIS A 182 10.03 -18.99 15.30
C HIS A 182 11.20 -18.85 16.30
N LYS A 183 12.24 -18.10 15.95
CA LYS A 183 13.37 -17.83 16.85
C LYS A 183 13.11 -16.73 17.87
N ASN A 184 11.92 -16.09 17.85
CA ASN A 184 11.58 -14.93 18.66
C ASN A 184 12.65 -13.83 18.61
N ARG A 185 13.24 -13.62 17.43
CA ARG A 185 14.26 -12.61 17.18
C ARG A 185 13.59 -11.30 16.74
N ARG A 186 14.23 -10.17 17.03
CA ARG A 186 13.87 -8.90 16.39
C ARG A 186 14.17 -9.00 14.89
N ILE A 187 13.25 -8.52 14.06
CA ILE A 187 13.42 -8.54 12.58
C ILE A 187 14.22 -7.35 12.07
N ALA A 188 14.35 -6.30 12.89
CA ALA A 188 15.27 -5.19 12.70
C ALA A 188 15.62 -4.60 14.09
N PRO A 189 16.67 -3.78 14.26
CA PRO A 189 17.09 -3.28 15.57
C PRO A 189 15.96 -2.71 16.43
N MET A 190 15.04 -1.95 15.82
CA MET A 190 13.91 -1.31 16.49
C MET A 190 12.55 -1.95 16.19
N VAL A 191 12.51 -3.07 15.45
CA VAL A 191 11.25 -3.72 15.06
C VAL A 191 11.21 -5.15 15.57
N LYS A 192 10.19 -5.46 16.38
CA LYS A 192 9.88 -6.82 16.80
C LYS A 192 8.65 -7.35 16.05
N LEU A 193 8.79 -8.55 15.50
CA LEU A 193 7.68 -9.32 14.97
C LEU A 193 6.94 -9.99 16.15
N SER A 194 5.77 -9.45 16.48
CA SER A 194 4.94 -9.94 17.58
C SER A 194 4.10 -11.14 17.18
N GLY A 195 3.78 -11.27 15.89
CA GLY A 195 3.03 -12.41 15.37
C GLY A 195 2.87 -12.35 13.85
N ILE A 196 2.54 -13.50 13.28
CA ILE A 196 2.07 -13.63 11.89
C ILE A 196 0.67 -14.23 11.99
N SER A 197 -0.39 -13.49 11.66
CA SER A 197 -1.76 -13.96 11.84
C SER A 197 -2.31 -14.71 10.63
N ASP A 198 -1.82 -14.35 9.44
CA ASP A 198 -2.22 -14.94 8.16
C ASP A 198 -1.00 -14.95 7.23
N MET A 199 -0.83 -16.03 6.46
CA MET A 199 0.16 -16.09 5.40
C MET A 199 -0.32 -17.02 4.29
N ASN A 200 -0.32 -16.48 3.07
CA ASN A 200 -0.58 -17.27 1.88
C ASN A 200 0.68 -18.03 1.47
N SER A 201 0.50 -19.19 0.85
CA SER A 201 1.55 -19.84 0.10
C SER A 201 1.02 -20.49 -1.18
N VAL A 202 1.92 -20.67 -2.14
CA VAL A 202 1.65 -21.36 -3.40
C VAL A 202 2.69 -22.46 -3.58
N TYR A 203 2.23 -23.68 -3.81
CA TYR A 203 3.06 -24.83 -4.17
C TYR A 203 2.50 -25.53 -5.40
N VAL A 204 3.24 -25.51 -6.52
CA VAL A 204 2.84 -26.17 -7.79
C VAL A 204 1.40 -25.81 -8.18
N GLY A 205 1.07 -24.52 -8.14
CA GLY A 205 -0.27 -23.99 -8.44
C GLY A 205 -1.33 -24.20 -7.36
N LYS A 206 -1.08 -25.04 -6.34
CA LYS A 206 -1.99 -25.19 -5.20
C LYS A 206 -1.76 -24.06 -4.20
N ARG A 207 -2.83 -23.33 -3.89
CA ARG A 207 -2.82 -22.26 -2.89
C ARG A 207 -3.15 -22.85 -1.53
N ALA A 208 -2.37 -22.50 -0.52
CA ALA A 208 -2.70 -22.74 0.88
C ALA A 208 -2.77 -21.39 1.59
N ASN A 209 -3.80 -21.21 2.41
CA ASN A 209 -3.89 -20.08 3.33
C ASN A 209 -3.72 -20.64 4.74
N MET A 210 -2.69 -20.17 5.45
CA MET A 210 -2.53 -20.41 6.88
C MET A 210 -3.16 -19.24 7.63
N SER A 211 -4.36 -19.45 8.17
CA SER A 211 -5.10 -18.45 8.93
C SER A 211 -5.21 -18.85 10.40
N ARG A 212 -5.34 -17.87 11.31
CA ARG A 212 -5.45 -18.01 12.79
C ARG A 212 -4.12 -18.16 13.55
N GLY A 213 -3.09 -17.46 13.12
CA GLY A 213 -1.77 -17.54 13.73
C GLY A 213 -0.92 -18.57 12.99
N VAL A 214 0.13 -18.07 12.34
CA VAL A 214 1.10 -18.85 11.58
C VAL A 214 2.32 -19.01 12.47
N ASP A 215 2.47 -20.21 13.01
CA ASP A 215 3.62 -20.61 13.79
C ASP A 215 4.16 -21.97 13.33
N MET A 216 5.33 -22.33 13.83
CA MET A 216 6.00 -23.58 13.49
C MET A 216 5.59 -24.75 14.40
N SER A 217 4.49 -24.61 15.15
CA SER A 217 3.88 -25.72 15.91
C SER A 217 2.83 -26.47 15.08
N SER A 218 2.33 -25.86 14.00
CA SER A 218 1.33 -26.47 13.13
C SER A 218 1.94 -27.41 12.08
N GLU A 219 1.27 -28.54 11.84
CA GLU A 219 1.62 -29.50 10.79
C GLU A 219 1.65 -28.83 9.40
N VAL A 220 0.70 -27.92 9.14
CA VAL A 220 0.59 -27.23 7.86
C VAL A 220 1.82 -26.37 7.59
N SER A 221 2.23 -25.52 8.53
CA SER A 221 3.43 -24.68 8.39
C SER A 221 4.69 -25.51 8.23
N LEU A 222 4.86 -26.54 9.07
CA LEU A 222 5.98 -27.48 8.98
C LEU A 222 6.05 -28.17 7.61
N SER A 223 4.90 -28.60 7.07
CA SER A 223 4.84 -29.27 5.77
C SER A 223 5.19 -28.34 4.61
N LEU A 224 4.74 -27.08 4.64
CA LEU A 224 5.00 -26.10 3.59
C LEU A 224 6.48 -25.70 3.58
N VAL A 225 7.05 -25.43 4.76
CA VAL A 225 8.48 -25.11 4.90
C VAL A 225 9.35 -26.32 4.52
N GLY A 226 9.02 -27.50 5.05
CA GLY A 226 9.76 -28.73 4.79
C GLY A 226 9.80 -29.12 3.31
N ARG A 227 8.78 -28.76 2.51
CA ARG A 227 8.79 -28.99 1.06
C ARG A 227 9.83 -28.14 0.32
N ASN A 228 10.28 -27.01 0.88
CA ASN A 228 11.29 -26.10 0.33
C ASN A 228 11.06 -25.68 -1.13
N ARG A 229 9.80 -25.57 -1.52
CA ARG A 229 9.34 -25.24 -2.87
C ARG A 229 8.08 -24.39 -2.88
N ALA A 230 7.57 -24.05 -1.69
CA ALA A 230 6.43 -23.17 -1.55
C ALA A 230 6.93 -21.72 -1.63
N ALA A 231 6.26 -20.90 -2.44
CA ALA A 231 6.40 -19.45 -2.37
C ALA A 231 5.46 -18.95 -1.27
N PHE A 232 5.98 -18.20 -0.31
CA PHE A 232 5.22 -17.62 0.79
C PHE A 232 4.87 -16.15 0.49
N GLY A 233 3.79 -15.67 1.09
CA GLY A 233 3.31 -14.29 0.94
C GLY A 233 2.04 -14.19 0.07
N PRO A 234 1.27 -13.09 0.19
CA PRO A 234 1.41 -12.02 1.19
C PRO A 234 1.19 -12.53 2.63
N ALA A 235 1.68 -11.78 3.61
CA ALA A 235 1.57 -12.14 5.04
C ALA A 235 1.02 -10.98 5.88
N ARG A 236 0.07 -11.29 6.76
CA ARG A 236 -0.41 -10.38 7.80
C ARG A 236 0.44 -10.53 9.05
N VAL A 237 1.18 -9.47 9.37
CA VAL A 237 2.15 -9.40 10.46
C VAL A 237 1.73 -8.36 11.49
N ALA A 238 2.06 -8.63 12.74
CA ALA A 238 1.93 -7.70 13.86
C ALA A 238 3.34 -7.25 14.28
N LEU A 239 3.60 -5.95 14.16
CA LEU A 239 4.90 -5.36 14.43
C LEU A 239 4.81 -4.43 15.64
N TYR A 240 5.82 -4.48 16.51
CA TYR A 240 6.04 -3.43 17.50
C TYR A 240 7.30 -2.66 17.13
N HIS A 241 7.19 -1.33 17.01
CA HIS A 241 8.30 -0.43 16.71
C HIS A 241 8.67 0.33 17.99
N TYR A 242 9.95 0.23 18.39
CA TYR A 242 10.48 0.77 19.65
C TYR A 242 11.25 2.10 19.49
N ALA A 243 11.17 2.72 18.32
CA ALA A 243 11.76 4.03 18.05
C ALA A 243 10.69 4.97 17.50
N GLU A 244 10.99 6.24 17.26
CA GLU A 244 10.04 7.17 16.66
C GLU A 244 9.71 6.76 15.21
N PRO A 245 8.43 6.54 14.84
CA PRO A 245 7.23 6.61 15.69
C PRO A 245 7.02 5.32 16.52
N GLU A 246 6.88 5.45 17.85
CA GLU A 246 6.65 4.27 18.69
C GLU A 246 5.22 3.77 18.48
N GLY A 247 5.02 2.47 18.36
CA GLY A 247 3.69 1.90 18.28
C GLY A 247 3.59 0.45 17.84
N TYR A 248 2.34 0.02 17.72
CA TYR A 248 1.95 -1.30 17.27
C TYR A 248 1.28 -1.21 15.91
N PHE A 249 1.77 -1.96 14.93
CA PHE A 249 1.34 -1.88 13.54
C PHE A 249 0.93 -3.27 13.04
N GLU A 250 -0.34 -3.41 12.64
CA GLU A 250 -0.84 -4.61 11.97
C GLU A 250 -0.89 -4.37 10.48
N LEU A 251 -0.05 -5.10 9.74
CA LEU A 251 0.17 -4.89 8.32
C LEU A 251 -0.05 -6.18 7.54
N GLN A 252 -0.66 -6.12 6.36
CA GLN A 252 -0.46 -7.16 5.35
C GLN A 252 0.61 -6.69 4.39
N VAL A 253 1.73 -7.39 4.33
CA VAL A 253 2.83 -7.06 3.43
C VAL A 253 2.74 -7.93 2.18
N TYR A 254 2.88 -7.31 1.01
CA TYR A 254 2.79 -7.97 -0.30
C TYR A 254 4.18 -8.10 -0.94
N PRO A 255 4.37 -9.10 -1.83
CA PRO A 255 5.64 -9.29 -2.53
C PRO A 255 6.14 -8.07 -3.30
N ASP A 256 5.23 -7.28 -3.88
CA ASP A 256 5.52 -6.05 -4.62
C ASP A 256 5.95 -4.86 -3.73
N GLY A 257 6.17 -5.08 -2.44
CA GLY A 257 6.55 -4.04 -1.48
C GLY A 257 5.38 -3.19 -0.99
N GLY A 258 4.20 -3.32 -1.60
CA GLY A 258 2.98 -2.68 -1.11
C GLY A 258 2.45 -3.33 0.16
N PHE A 259 1.49 -2.66 0.79
CA PHE A 259 1.03 -3.08 2.11
C PHE A 259 -0.42 -2.67 2.38
N HIS A 260 -1.05 -3.38 3.31
CA HIS A 260 -2.31 -3.03 3.91
C HIS A 260 -2.11 -2.63 5.36
N ILE A 261 -2.77 -1.57 5.82
CA ILE A 261 -2.80 -1.18 7.24
C ILE A 261 -4.15 -1.57 7.82
N TYR A 262 -4.14 -2.40 8.87
CA TYR A 262 -5.35 -2.77 9.59
C TYR A 262 -5.68 -1.78 10.71
N THR A 263 -6.96 -1.74 11.08
CA THR A 263 -7.50 -0.90 12.17
C THR A 263 -6.88 -1.15 13.54
N GLY A 264 -6.24 -2.30 13.75
CA GLY A 264 -5.48 -2.60 14.97
C GLY A 264 -4.20 -1.78 15.12
N SER A 265 -3.73 -1.14 14.05
CA SER A 265 -2.53 -0.29 14.07
C SER A 265 -2.76 0.99 14.87
N LYS A 266 -1.85 1.30 15.78
CA LYS A 266 -1.91 2.46 16.67
C LYS A 266 -0.51 2.92 17.06
N TYR A 267 -0.34 4.23 17.16
CA TYR A 267 0.83 4.81 17.81
C TYR A 267 0.76 4.56 19.30
N ASP A 268 1.92 4.40 19.92
CA ASP A 268 2.10 4.49 21.36
C ASP A 268 2.62 5.85 21.83
N ASP A 269 3.21 6.63 20.91
CA ASP A 269 3.59 8.03 21.09
C ASP A 269 2.40 8.94 21.47
N GLN A 270 2.60 9.80 22.48
CA GLN A 270 1.54 10.63 23.06
C GLN A 270 1.09 11.77 22.16
N GLU A 271 1.97 12.34 21.35
CA GLU A 271 1.62 13.43 20.44
C GLU A 271 0.95 12.88 19.18
N LEU A 272 1.45 11.76 18.64
CA LEU A 272 0.83 11.10 17.49
C LEU A 272 -0.56 10.53 17.81
N LYS A 273 -0.79 10.08 19.05
CA LYS A 273 -2.11 9.64 19.53
C LYS A 273 -3.18 10.74 19.48
N LYS A 274 -2.79 12.00 19.64
CA LYS A 274 -3.71 13.15 19.65
C LYS A 274 -4.11 13.60 18.25
N LEU A 275 -3.41 13.14 17.21
CA LEU A 275 -3.71 13.53 15.84
C LEU A 275 -5.10 13.03 15.42
N PRO A 276 -5.93 13.88 14.78
CA PRO A 276 -7.21 13.46 14.25
C PRO A 276 -7.00 12.38 13.16
N PRO A 277 -7.97 11.48 12.93
CA PRO A 277 -7.86 10.42 11.92
C PRO A 277 -7.45 10.90 10.52
N ALA A 278 -7.86 12.12 10.15
CA ALA A 278 -7.51 12.75 8.88
C ALA A 278 -6.02 13.06 8.71
N GLN A 279 -5.28 13.20 9.82
CA GLN A 279 -3.85 13.47 9.84
C GLN A 279 -3.04 12.22 10.22
N SER A 280 -3.52 11.46 11.22
CA SER A 280 -2.80 10.29 11.74
C SER A 280 -2.66 9.16 10.72
N ARG A 281 -3.65 8.97 9.84
CA ARG A 281 -3.61 7.88 8.85
C ARG A 281 -2.68 8.14 7.66
N PRO A 282 -2.71 9.30 6.97
CA PRO A 282 -1.67 9.63 6.00
C PRO A 282 -0.28 9.58 6.63
N ARG A 283 -0.13 10.07 7.87
CA ARG A 283 1.12 9.97 8.64
C ARG A 283 1.56 8.51 8.82
N MET A 284 0.64 7.61 9.16
CA MET A 284 0.93 6.19 9.32
C MET A 284 1.37 5.50 8.02
N VAL A 285 0.77 5.85 6.88
CA VAL A 285 1.23 5.36 5.57
C VAL A 285 2.69 5.77 5.32
N GLN A 286 3.04 7.03 5.60
CA GLN A 286 4.39 7.55 5.43
C GLN A 286 5.38 6.88 6.40
N ASP A 287 5.03 6.78 7.68
CA ASP A 287 5.87 6.13 8.71
C ASP A 287 6.15 4.66 8.37
N ILE A 288 5.13 3.92 7.93
CA ILE A 288 5.30 2.52 7.53
C ILE A 288 6.24 2.42 6.34
N TRP A 289 6.03 3.27 5.33
CA TRP A 289 6.82 3.26 4.11
C TRP A 289 8.28 3.68 4.32
N GLN A 290 8.53 4.77 5.04
CA GLN A 290 9.84 5.42 5.14
C GLN A 290 10.64 5.01 6.37
N THR A 291 9.98 4.57 7.44
CA THR A 291 10.62 4.33 8.74
C THR A 291 10.59 2.87 9.15
N ILE A 292 9.46 2.17 8.95
CA ILE A 292 9.27 0.81 9.50
C ILE A 292 9.70 -0.29 8.52
N LEU A 293 9.21 -0.25 7.27
CA LEU A 293 9.53 -1.30 6.28
C LEU A 293 10.99 -1.28 5.79
N PRO A 294 11.64 -0.12 5.56
CA PRO A 294 13.01 -0.08 5.06
C PRO A 294 14.04 -0.83 5.92
N PRO A 295 14.11 -0.65 7.27
CA PRO A 295 15.07 -1.40 8.08
C PRO A 295 14.79 -2.90 8.12
N ILE A 296 13.53 -3.34 7.96
CA ILE A 296 13.19 -4.77 7.86
C ILE A 296 13.73 -5.36 6.55
N ARG A 297 13.50 -4.66 5.42
CA ARG A 297 14.04 -5.06 4.11
C ARG A 297 15.57 -5.10 4.14
N ALA A 298 16.20 -4.08 4.73
CA ALA A 298 17.65 -4.01 4.87
C ALA A 298 18.21 -5.14 5.74
N ALA A 299 17.54 -5.46 6.86
CA ALA A 299 17.95 -6.56 7.73
C ALA A 299 17.93 -7.91 7.00
N HIS A 300 16.85 -8.21 6.25
CA HIS A 300 16.79 -9.41 5.40
C HIS A 300 17.91 -9.44 4.35
N LYS A 301 18.09 -8.34 3.60
CA LYS A 301 19.15 -8.22 2.60
C LYS A 301 20.54 -8.38 3.20
N ALA A 302 20.77 -7.95 4.44
CA ALA A 302 22.05 -8.06 5.13
C ALA A 302 22.28 -9.41 5.85
N ASP A 303 21.24 -10.24 6.01
CA ASP A 303 21.32 -11.50 6.75
C ASP A 303 22.03 -12.62 5.96
N SER A 304 23.37 -12.60 5.97
CA SER A 304 24.17 -13.64 5.32
C SER A 304 24.02 -14.99 6.00
N ALA A 305 23.88 -15.03 7.32
CA ALA A 305 23.71 -16.27 8.08
C ALA A 305 22.46 -17.04 7.63
N TRP A 306 21.36 -16.32 7.38
CA TRP A 306 20.16 -16.86 6.76
C TRP A 306 20.45 -17.58 5.44
N ARG A 307 21.09 -16.88 4.50
CA ARG A 307 21.39 -17.41 3.15
C ARG A 307 22.39 -18.56 3.18
N ASP A 308 23.41 -18.46 4.00
CA ASP A 308 24.55 -19.38 4.01
C ASP A 308 24.21 -20.70 4.71
N SER A 309 23.40 -20.68 5.78
CA SER A 309 23.17 -21.89 6.57
C SER A 309 21.81 -21.98 7.25
N GLU A 310 21.29 -20.89 7.86
CA GLU A 310 20.12 -21.00 8.73
C GLU A 310 18.86 -21.37 7.94
N ARG A 311 18.72 -20.94 6.68
CA ARG A 311 17.62 -21.34 5.80
C ARG A 311 17.56 -22.84 5.58
N ALA A 312 18.69 -23.46 5.23
CA ALA A 312 18.77 -24.89 4.98
C ALA A 312 18.53 -25.69 6.28
N GLN A 313 19.07 -25.21 7.40
CA GLN A 313 18.84 -25.78 8.72
C GLN A 313 17.37 -25.69 9.13
N PHE A 314 16.70 -24.56 8.88
CA PHE A 314 15.29 -24.36 9.22
C PHE A 314 14.37 -25.29 8.42
N VAL A 315 14.65 -25.48 7.13
CA VAL A 315 13.97 -26.47 6.28
C VAL A 315 14.19 -27.89 6.80
N LYS A 316 15.42 -28.25 7.14
CA LYS A 316 15.76 -29.59 7.67
C LYS A 316 15.04 -29.84 9.00
N TRP A 317 15.12 -28.89 9.92
CA TRP A 317 14.42 -28.92 11.20
C TRP A 317 12.92 -29.11 11.00
N SER A 318 12.29 -28.36 10.08
CA SER A 318 10.85 -28.48 9.81
C SER A 318 10.47 -29.88 9.33
N LYS A 319 11.30 -30.52 8.50
CA LYS A 319 11.08 -31.92 8.06
C LYS A 319 11.19 -32.91 9.22
N GLU A 320 12.13 -32.69 10.14
CA GLU A 320 12.34 -33.56 11.30
C GLU A 320 11.21 -33.42 12.30
N GLU A 321 10.75 -32.20 12.57
CA GLU A 321 9.64 -31.92 13.46
C GLU A 321 8.31 -32.46 12.91
N LEU A 322 8.09 -32.37 11.60
CA LEU A 322 6.90 -32.91 10.94
C LEU A 322 6.74 -34.43 11.15
N LYS A 323 7.84 -35.18 11.29
CA LYS A 323 7.78 -36.63 11.54
C LYS A 323 7.12 -36.99 12.87
N LYS A 324 7.02 -36.05 13.81
CA LYS A 324 6.36 -36.28 15.11
C LYS A 324 4.83 -36.30 15.00
N PHE A 325 4.28 -35.87 13.85
CA PHE A 325 2.85 -35.87 13.56
C PHE A 325 2.40 -37.12 12.76
N LEU A 326 3.35 -37.93 12.30
CA LEU A 326 3.13 -39.16 11.52
C LEU A 326 3.31 -40.40 12.41
#